data_AF-A0AA43UHU8-F1
#
_entry.id   AF-A0AA43UHU8-F1
#
_cell.length_a   1.000
_cell.length_b   1.000
_cell.length_c   1.000
_cell.angle_alpha   90.00
_cell.angle_beta   90.00
_cell.angle_gamma   90.00
#
_symmetry.space_group_name_H-M   'P 1'
#
loop_
_entity.id
_entity.type
_entity.pdbx_description
1 polymer ?
#
loop_
_entity_poly.entity_id
_entity_poly.type
_entity_poly.pdbx_seq_one_letter_code
_entity_poly.pdbx_strand_id
1 'polypeptide(L)'
;MISKKNIEENASMVLIDTVYELFNNEEKINTFYSNLNLDENQFVDGKIDNEILDEQIINELEKHFDQKTIGMKIQELINKENERSIKELHKMIDEKFESIKSDLLKLIGDETDYTNFKDKLCNNLILNNMQFESAIKASLKELNKSSEESKVLTLLKTI
;
A
#
# COMPACT_ATOMS: atom_id res chain seq x y z
N MET A 1 -20.95 -19.37 12.12
CA MET A 1 -21.23 -18.36 11.06
C MET A 1 -20.35 -17.13 11.26
N ILE A 2 -19.51 -16.82 10.27
CA ILE A 2 -18.61 -15.66 10.32
C ILE A 2 -19.39 -14.39 10.02
N SER A 3 -19.20 -13.34 10.82
CA SER A 3 -19.78 -12.04 10.54
C SER A 3 -19.02 -11.34 9.41
N LYS A 4 -19.74 -10.55 8.59
CA LYS A 4 -19.17 -9.60 7.61
C LYS A 4 -17.94 -8.86 8.14
N LYS A 5 -18.02 -8.34 9.37
CA LYS A 5 -16.91 -7.67 10.04
C LYS A 5 -15.62 -8.52 10.13
N ASN A 6 -15.75 -9.81 10.47
CA ASN A 6 -14.58 -10.68 10.58
C ASN A 6 -13.99 -10.98 9.20
N ILE A 7 -14.83 -11.03 8.15
CA ILE A 7 -14.36 -11.20 6.77
C ILE A 7 -13.58 -9.96 6.34
N GLU A 8 -14.14 -8.77 6.57
CA GLU A 8 -13.51 -7.49 6.25
C GLU A 8 -12.19 -7.25 7.00
N GLU A 9 -12.06 -7.76 8.23
CA GLU A 9 -10.83 -7.63 9.03
C GLU A 9 -9.68 -8.55 8.57
N ASN A 10 -9.97 -9.64 7.84
CA ASN A 10 -8.96 -10.64 7.48
C ASN A 10 -8.73 -10.75 5.96
N ALA A 11 -9.65 -10.31 5.12
CA ALA A 11 -9.48 -10.33 3.67
C ALA A 11 -8.58 -9.19 3.17
N SER A 12 -8.08 -9.33 1.95
CA SER A 12 -7.40 -8.24 1.24
C SER A 12 -8.32 -7.02 1.08
N MET A 13 -7.84 -5.85 1.50
CA MET A 13 -8.58 -4.59 1.39
C MET A 13 -9.03 -4.29 -0.05
N VAL A 14 -8.19 -4.62 -1.04
CA VAL A 14 -8.53 -4.48 -2.46
C VAL A 14 -9.74 -5.31 -2.86
N LEU A 15 -9.86 -6.54 -2.33
CA LEU A 15 -11.00 -7.41 -2.62
C LEU A 15 -12.27 -6.93 -1.92
N ILE A 16 -12.14 -6.44 -0.69
CA ILE A 16 -13.26 -5.78 0.00
C ILE A 16 -13.76 -4.59 -0.82
N ASP A 17 -12.88 -3.67 -1.19
CA ASP A 17 -13.24 -2.51 -2.00
C ASP A 17 -13.84 -2.91 -3.36
N THR A 18 -13.38 -4.02 -3.95
CA THR A 18 -13.93 -4.59 -5.18
C THR A 18 -15.40 -4.99 -5.01
N VAL A 19 -15.74 -5.65 -3.90
CA VAL A 19 -17.14 -5.99 -3.57
C VAL A 19 -17.99 -4.73 -3.45
N TYR A 20 -17.49 -3.73 -2.70
CA TYR A 20 -18.23 -2.49 -2.48
C TYR A 20 -18.46 -1.71 -3.79
N GLU A 21 -17.44 -1.59 -4.65
CA GLU A 21 -17.58 -0.85 -5.91
C GLU A 21 -18.43 -1.58 -6.96
N LEU A 22 -18.34 -2.92 -7.06
CA LEU A 22 -19.10 -3.67 -8.06
C LEU A 22 -20.60 -3.76 -7.72
N PHE A 23 -20.94 -3.99 -6.46
CA PHE A 23 -22.34 -4.08 -6.05
C PHE A 23 -22.98 -2.71 -5.83
N ASN A 24 -22.21 -1.73 -5.34
CA ASN A 24 -22.60 -0.34 -5.09
C ASN A 24 -23.97 -0.21 -4.39
N ASN A 25 -24.29 -1.16 -3.50
CA ASN A 25 -25.57 -1.27 -2.81
C ASN A 25 -25.42 -2.15 -1.56
N GLU A 26 -25.71 -1.59 -0.39
CA GLU A 26 -25.48 -2.23 0.90
C GLU A 26 -26.27 -3.53 1.10
N GLU A 27 -27.49 -3.62 0.58
CA GLU A 27 -28.31 -4.84 0.67
C GLU A 27 -27.72 -5.99 -0.14
N LYS A 28 -27.26 -5.71 -1.36
CA LYS A 28 -26.56 -6.68 -2.20
C LYS A 28 -25.23 -7.09 -1.60
N ILE A 29 -24.49 -6.15 -1.02
CA ILE A 29 -23.22 -6.42 -0.34
C ILE A 29 -23.44 -7.34 0.87
N ASN A 30 -24.48 -7.09 1.67
CA ASN A 30 -24.82 -7.95 2.81
C ASN A 30 -25.26 -9.35 2.35
N THR A 31 -26.02 -9.42 1.25
CA THR A 31 -26.39 -10.70 0.62
C THR A 31 -25.16 -11.46 0.14
N PHE A 32 -24.23 -10.78 -0.52
CA PHE A 32 -22.94 -11.33 -0.95
C PHE A 32 -22.18 -11.96 0.22
N TYR A 33 -21.93 -11.21 1.30
CA TYR A 33 -21.21 -11.75 2.46
C TYR A 33 -21.95 -12.90 3.14
N SER A 34 -23.29 -12.93 3.11
CA SER A 34 -24.07 -14.04 3.66
C SER A 34 -23.99 -15.32 2.83
N ASN A 35 -23.65 -15.20 1.53
CA ASN A 35 -23.52 -16.33 0.61
C ASN A 35 -22.12 -16.96 0.60
N LEU A 36 -21.13 -16.32 1.26
CA LEU A 36 -19.79 -16.88 1.38
C LEU A 36 -19.85 -18.18 2.18
N ASN A 37 -19.54 -19.28 1.49
CA ASN A 37 -19.54 -20.61 2.08
C ASN A 37 -18.20 -20.89 2.75
N LEU A 38 -18.02 -20.33 3.94
CA LEU A 38 -16.82 -20.50 4.75
C LEU A 38 -17.03 -21.67 5.72
N ASP A 39 -16.29 -22.76 5.52
CA ASP A 39 -16.36 -23.93 6.39
C ASP A 39 -15.61 -23.62 7.70
N GLU A 40 -16.22 -23.93 8.85
CA GLU A 40 -15.64 -23.76 10.18
C GLU A 40 -14.34 -24.58 10.36
N ASN A 41 -14.14 -25.62 9.54
CA ASN A 41 -12.89 -26.40 9.51
C ASN A 41 -11.72 -25.67 8.82
N GLN A 42 -11.95 -24.57 8.12
CA GLN A 42 -10.91 -23.77 7.45
C GLN A 42 -10.23 -22.77 8.39
N PHE A 43 -10.56 -22.83 9.69
CA PHE A 43 -10.01 -21.96 10.70
C PHE A 43 -8.87 -22.62 11.45
N VAL A 44 -7.75 -21.90 11.54
CA VAL A 44 -6.64 -22.25 12.43
C VAL A 44 -6.61 -21.18 13.52
N ASP A 45 -6.64 -21.59 14.78
CA ASP A 45 -6.64 -20.70 15.95
C ASP A 45 -7.75 -19.62 15.95
N GLY A 46 -8.91 -19.95 15.40
CA GLY A 46 -10.06 -19.04 15.34
C GLY A 46 -9.97 -17.96 14.26
N LYS A 47 -9.01 -18.07 13.33
CA LYS A 47 -8.89 -17.24 12.14
C LYS A 47 -8.93 -18.07 10.88
N ILE A 48 -9.57 -17.55 9.83
CA ILE A 48 -9.51 -18.14 8.49
C ILE A 48 -8.18 -17.73 7.87
N ASP A 49 -7.55 -18.63 7.14
CA ASP A 49 -6.42 -18.28 6.28
C ASP A 49 -6.86 -17.22 5.25
N ASN A 50 -6.11 -16.12 5.17
CA ASN A 50 -6.44 -15.00 4.28
C ASN A 50 -6.50 -15.44 2.81
N GLU A 51 -5.65 -16.38 2.38
CA GLU A 51 -5.67 -16.87 0.99
C GLU A 51 -6.97 -17.62 0.69
N ILE A 52 -7.44 -18.45 1.62
CA ILE A 52 -8.71 -19.16 1.50
C ILE A 52 -9.87 -18.16 1.45
N LEU A 53 -9.84 -17.14 2.32
CA LEU A 53 -10.89 -16.12 2.36
C LEU A 53 -10.94 -15.30 1.07
N ASP A 54 -9.79 -14.88 0.57
CA ASP A 54 -9.65 -14.14 -0.69
C ASP A 54 -10.15 -14.99 -1.88
N GLU A 55 -9.84 -16.29 -1.92
CA GLU A 55 -10.34 -17.21 -2.93
C GLU A 55 -11.88 -17.34 -2.87
N GLN A 56 -12.46 -17.45 -1.68
CA GLN A 56 -13.92 -17.52 -1.52
C GLN A 56 -14.61 -16.23 -1.97
N ILE A 57 -14.02 -15.07 -1.71
CA ILE A 57 -14.54 -13.78 -2.18
C ILE A 57 -14.53 -13.74 -3.70
N ILE A 58 -13.44 -14.16 -4.35
CA ILE A 58 -13.35 -14.23 -5.81
C ILE A 58 -14.37 -15.21 -6.40
N ASN A 59 -14.47 -16.42 -5.85
CA ASN A 59 -15.43 -17.43 -6.30
C ASN A 59 -16.88 -16.97 -6.17
N GLU A 60 -17.22 -16.23 -5.12
CA GLU A 60 -18.56 -15.65 -4.99
C GLU A 60 -18.76 -14.50 -5.98
N LEU A 61 -17.77 -13.62 -6.19
CA LEU A 61 -17.85 -12.54 -7.18
C LEU A 61 -18.12 -13.08 -8.59
N GLU A 62 -17.48 -14.20 -8.96
CA GLU A 62 -17.67 -14.86 -10.25
C GLU A 62 -19.08 -15.40 -10.49
N LYS A 63 -19.92 -15.53 -9.44
CA LYS A 63 -21.34 -15.87 -9.60
C LYS A 63 -22.18 -14.69 -10.07
N HIS A 64 -21.72 -13.46 -9.85
CA HIS A 64 -22.48 -12.22 -10.15
C HIS A 64 -21.86 -11.41 -11.29
N PHE A 65 -20.56 -11.55 -11.52
CA PHE A 65 -19.81 -10.79 -12.51
C PHE A 65 -18.88 -11.70 -13.31
N ASP A 66 -18.56 -11.30 -14.54
CA ASP A 66 -17.56 -12.00 -15.33
C ASP A 66 -16.13 -11.69 -14.86
N GLN A 67 -15.21 -12.64 -15.09
CA GLN A 67 -13.80 -12.53 -14.68
C GLN A 67 -13.09 -11.28 -15.21
N LYS A 68 -13.46 -10.80 -16.40
CA LYS A 68 -12.84 -9.60 -16.98
C LYS A 68 -13.26 -8.36 -16.20
N THR A 69 -14.54 -8.24 -15.84
CA THR A 69 -15.06 -7.15 -15.01
C THR A 69 -14.40 -7.13 -13.64
N ILE A 70 -14.30 -8.29 -12.99
CA ILE A 70 -13.63 -8.44 -11.69
C ILE A 70 -12.16 -8.03 -11.79
N GLY A 71 -11.42 -8.60 -12.75
CA GLY A 71 -10.00 -8.31 -12.95
C GLY A 71 -9.72 -6.84 -13.28
N MET A 72 -10.55 -6.21 -14.11
CA MET A 72 -10.44 -4.77 -14.39
C MET A 72 -10.63 -3.92 -13.13
N LYS A 73 -11.62 -4.26 -12.30
CA LYS A 73 -11.90 -3.50 -11.07
C LYS A 73 -10.81 -3.69 -10.01
N ILE A 74 -10.32 -4.91 -9.82
CA ILE A 74 -9.18 -5.19 -8.94
C ILE A 74 -7.96 -4.36 -9.38
N GLN A 75 -7.64 -4.35 -10.67
CA GLN A 75 -6.49 -3.60 -11.17
C GLN A 75 -6.62 -2.09 -10.95
N GLU A 76 -7.82 -1.53 -11.13
CA GLU A 76 -8.12 -0.13 -10.85
C GLU A 76 -7.90 0.21 -9.37
N LEU A 77 -8.40 -0.63 -8.46
CA LEU A 77 -8.27 -0.45 -7.02
C LEU A 77 -6.83 -0.63 -6.53
N ILE A 78 -6.08 -1.60 -7.07
CA ILE A 78 -4.65 -1.74 -6.79
C ILE A 78 -3.90 -0.46 -7.17
N ASN A 79 -4.18 0.11 -8.35
CA ASN A 79 -3.52 1.34 -8.78
C ASN A 79 -3.87 2.51 -7.85
N LYS A 80 -5.13 2.64 -7.47
CA LYS A 80 -5.61 3.68 -6.55
C LYS A 80 -4.98 3.57 -5.15
N GLU A 81 -4.91 2.36 -4.59
CA GLU A 81 -4.29 2.12 -3.28
C GLU A 81 -2.77 2.28 -3.33
N ASN A 82 -2.12 1.92 -4.44
CA ASN A 82 -0.69 2.22 -4.66
C ASN A 82 -0.44 3.74 -4.71
N GLU A 83 -1.23 4.49 -5.46
CA GLU A 83 -1.13 5.96 -5.51
C GLU A 83 -1.36 6.60 -4.14
N ARG A 84 -2.33 6.08 -3.38
CA ARG A 84 -2.60 6.53 -2.01
C ARG A 84 -1.43 6.22 -1.08
N SER A 85 -0.92 5.00 -1.11
CA SER A 85 0.23 4.56 -0.30
C SER A 85 1.48 5.39 -0.60
N ILE A 86 1.72 5.71 -1.87
CA ILE A 86 2.80 6.62 -2.29
C ILE A 86 2.59 8.00 -1.67
N LYS A 87 1.38 8.58 -1.76
CA LYS A 87 1.08 9.89 -1.15
C LYS A 87 1.25 9.89 0.37
N GLU A 88 0.82 8.82 1.04
CA GLU A 88 1.02 8.65 2.48
C GLU A 88 2.51 8.54 2.82
N LEU A 89 3.29 7.81 2.03
CA LEU A 89 4.74 7.73 2.18
C LEU A 89 5.41 9.10 2.02
N HIS A 90 5.04 9.88 0.99
CA HIS A 90 5.51 11.25 0.82
C HIS A 90 5.22 12.11 2.06
N LYS A 91 4.00 12.04 2.58
CA LYS A 91 3.60 12.78 3.78
C LYS A 91 4.43 12.38 5.00
N MET A 92 4.66 11.08 5.19
CA MET A 92 5.50 10.58 6.29
C MET A 92 6.94 11.08 6.17
N ILE A 93 7.51 11.10 4.96
CA ILE A 93 8.85 11.64 4.72
C ILE A 93 8.87 13.14 5.03
N ASP A 94 7.88 13.90 4.58
CA ASP A 94 7.77 15.33 4.87
C ASP A 94 7.74 15.60 6.37
N GLU A 95 6.85 14.90 7.11
CA GLU A 95 6.74 15.03 8.57
C GLU A 95 8.04 14.68 9.27
N LYS A 96 8.73 13.61 8.83
CA LYS A 96 10.00 13.18 9.41
C LYS A 96 11.14 14.13 9.11
N PHE A 97 11.19 14.68 7.90
CA PHE A 97 12.30 15.52 7.45
C PHE A 97 12.15 16.97 7.90
N GLU A 98 10.98 17.41 8.33
CA GLU A 98 10.73 18.81 8.72
C GLU A 98 11.77 19.34 9.72
N SER A 99 12.12 18.54 10.73
CA SER A 99 13.10 18.92 11.75
C SER A 99 14.54 19.10 11.23
N ILE A 100 14.88 18.44 10.12
CA ILE A 100 16.22 18.44 9.50
C ILE A 100 16.22 19.09 8.10
N LYS A 101 15.08 19.68 7.68
CA LYS A 101 14.88 20.19 6.32
C LYS A 101 15.95 21.20 5.91
N SER A 102 16.28 22.14 6.80
CA SER A 102 17.28 23.17 6.51
C SER A 102 18.67 22.58 6.24
N ASP A 103 19.04 21.52 6.96
CA ASP A 103 20.35 20.88 6.80
C ASP A 103 20.36 19.94 5.59
N LEU A 104 19.25 19.24 5.32
CA LEU A 104 19.06 18.50 4.08
C LEU A 104 19.14 19.40 2.85
N LEU A 105 18.51 20.58 2.87
CA LEU A 105 18.63 21.57 1.81
C LEU A 105 20.10 21.96 1.57
N LYS A 106 20.85 22.32 2.62
CA LYS A 106 22.28 22.69 2.47
C LYS A 106 23.13 21.56 1.86
N LEU A 107 22.81 20.30 2.15
CA LEU A 107 23.53 19.15 1.62
C LEU A 107 23.13 18.83 0.18
N ILE A 108 21.83 18.81 -0.09
CA ILE A 108 21.26 18.32 -1.36
C ILE A 108 21.29 19.43 -2.42
N GLY A 109 21.08 20.70 -2.05
CA GLY A 109 21.16 21.84 -2.96
C GLY A 109 20.09 22.89 -2.67
N ASP A 110 19.17 23.06 -3.61
CA ASP A 110 18.04 23.97 -3.50
C ASP A 110 16.73 23.23 -3.21
N GLU A 111 15.61 23.95 -3.11
CA GLU A 111 14.29 23.35 -2.88
C GLU A 111 13.87 22.39 -4.01
N THR A 112 14.37 22.61 -5.23
CA THR A 112 14.09 21.73 -6.38
C THR A 112 14.80 20.41 -6.22
N ASP A 113 16.11 20.42 -5.94
CA ASP A 113 16.91 19.23 -5.68
C ASP A 113 16.39 18.47 -4.45
N TYR A 114 15.97 19.17 -3.39
CA TYR A 114 15.35 18.57 -2.21
C TYR A 114 14.01 17.88 -2.53
N THR A 115 13.15 18.53 -3.32
CA THR A 115 11.88 17.93 -3.74
C THR A 115 12.13 16.69 -4.58
N ASN A 116 13.02 16.78 -5.57
CA ASN A 116 13.42 15.65 -6.41
C ASN A 116 14.03 14.51 -5.58
N PHE A 117 14.78 14.83 -4.52
CA PHE A 117 15.32 13.82 -3.60
C PHE A 117 14.22 13.07 -2.87
N LYS A 118 13.22 13.76 -2.31
CA LYS A 118 12.10 13.10 -1.63
C LYS A 118 11.29 12.22 -2.58
N ASP A 119 11.05 12.69 -3.81
CA ASP A 119 10.30 11.94 -4.82
C ASP A 119 11.04 10.66 -5.21
N LYS A 120 12.35 10.77 -5.44
CA LYS A 120 13.21 9.61 -5.70
C LYS A 120 13.29 8.68 -4.50
N LEU A 121 13.32 9.22 -3.28
CA LEU A 121 13.36 8.44 -2.06
C LEU A 121 12.09 7.61 -1.89
N CYS A 122 10.91 8.17 -2.13
CA CYS A 122 9.64 7.41 -2.10
C CYS A 122 9.67 6.23 -3.07
N ASN A 123 10.05 6.49 -4.33
CA ASN A 123 10.13 5.44 -5.35
C ASN A 123 11.17 4.38 -5.00
N ASN A 124 12.36 4.80 -4.55
CA ASN A 124 13.43 3.89 -4.19
C ASN A 124 13.14 3.11 -2.91
N LEU A 125 12.33 3.63 -2.00
CA LEU A 125 11.86 2.86 -0.84
C LEU A 125 11.00 1.68 -1.31
N ILE A 126 10.08 1.90 -2.26
CA ILE A 126 9.26 0.83 -2.83
C ILE A 126 10.15 -0.19 -3.56
N LEU A 127 11.06 0.27 -4.43
CA LEU A 127 11.94 -0.60 -5.21
C LEU A 127 12.92 -1.41 -4.36
N ASN A 128 13.33 -0.90 -3.19
CA ASN A 128 14.27 -1.56 -2.28
C ASN A 128 13.57 -2.26 -1.10
N ASN A 129 12.30 -2.62 -1.23
CA ASN A 129 11.53 -3.30 -0.17
C ASN A 129 11.63 -2.57 1.18
N MET A 130 11.45 -1.25 1.16
CA MET A 130 11.50 -0.33 2.30
C MET A 130 12.85 -0.28 3.05
N GLN A 131 13.95 -0.75 2.43
CA GLN A 131 15.29 -0.58 3.00
C GLN A 131 15.77 0.86 2.88
N PHE A 132 15.63 1.61 3.98
CA PHE A 132 15.85 3.05 4.03
C PHE A 132 17.25 3.50 3.60
N GLU A 133 18.32 2.88 4.12
CA GLU A 133 19.69 3.25 3.72
C GLU A 133 19.95 3.01 2.23
N SER A 134 19.55 1.85 1.70
CA SER A 134 19.67 1.50 0.27
C SER A 134 18.92 2.51 -0.61
N ALA A 135 17.70 2.88 -0.22
CA ALA A 135 16.88 3.85 -0.94
C ALA A 135 17.49 5.25 -0.96
N ILE A 136 18.10 5.71 0.14
CA ILE A 136 18.81 6.99 0.20
C ILE A 136 20.00 6.99 -0.77
N LYS A 137 20.82 5.94 -0.76
CA LYS A 137 21.98 5.82 -1.64
C LYS A 137 21.57 5.86 -3.11
N ALA A 138 20.52 5.11 -3.46
CA ALA A 138 19.98 5.09 -4.81
C ALA A 138 19.47 6.48 -5.24
N SER A 139 18.73 7.16 -4.36
CA SER A 139 18.15 8.48 -4.64
C SER A 139 19.22 9.56 -4.82
N LEU A 140 20.26 9.56 -3.98
CA LEU A 140 21.41 10.48 -4.13
C LEU A 140 22.23 10.19 -5.38
N LYS A 141 22.40 8.91 -5.74
CA LYS A 141 23.07 8.51 -6.98
C LYS A 141 22.32 9.02 -8.21
N GLU A 142 21.01 8.86 -8.24
CA GLU A 142 20.17 9.38 -9.34
C GLU A 142 20.18 10.91 -9.46
N LEU A 143 20.45 11.63 -8.38
CA LEU A 143 20.63 13.08 -8.39
C LEU A 143 22.07 13.54 -8.67
N ASN A 144 23.00 12.62 -8.91
CA ASN A 144 24.44 12.90 -8.99
C ASN A 144 25.00 13.60 -7.72
N LYS A 145 24.46 13.25 -6.55
CA LYS A 145 24.87 13.77 -5.22
C LYS A 145 25.47 12.68 -4.33
N SER A 146 26.03 11.61 -4.91
CA SER A 146 26.66 10.51 -4.15
C SER A 146 27.75 10.95 -3.17
N SER A 147 28.42 12.09 -3.42
CA SER A 147 29.41 12.64 -2.49
C SER A 147 28.84 13.02 -1.12
N GLU A 148 27.53 13.32 -1.05
CA GLU A 148 26.86 13.74 0.18
C GLU A 148 26.25 12.57 0.96
N GLU A 149 26.35 11.34 0.44
CA GLU A 149 25.74 10.13 1.02
C GLU A 149 26.02 9.99 2.52
N SER A 150 27.28 10.08 2.92
CA SER A 150 27.66 9.89 4.33
C SER A 150 27.06 10.96 5.25
N LYS A 151 26.98 12.22 4.79
CA LYS A 151 26.45 13.32 5.59
C LYS A 151 24.93 13.22 5.70
N VAL A 152 24.25 12.91 4.60
CA VAL A 152 22.80 12.73 4.55
C VAL A 152 22.38 11.54 5.42
N LEU A 153 23.07 10.39 5.33
CA LEU A 153 22.80 9.24 6.20
C LEU A 153 23.03 9.56 7.68
N THR A 154 24.07 10.34 8.01
CA THR A 154 24.34 10.74 9.39
C THR A 154 23.23 11.64 9.92
N LEU A 155 22.80 12.62 9.13
CA LEU A 155 21.71 13.52 9.50
C LEU A 155 20.40 12.76 9.71
N LEU A 156 20.08 11.81 8.82
CA LEU A 156 18.87 11.01 8.89
C LEU A 156 18.84 10.00 10.06
N LYS A 157 19.99 9.69 10.68
CA LYS A 157 20.06 8.87 11.90
C LYS A 157 19.66 9.62 13.17
N THR A 158 19.41 10.93 13.06
CA THR A 158 19.04 11.79 14.21
C THR A 158 17.52 11.91 14.43
N ILE A 159 16.71 11.32 13.53
CA ILE A 159 15.23 11.37 13.50
C ILE A 159 14.61 9.96 13.54
#